data_AF-A0A965WZ39-F1
#
_entry.id   AF-A0A965WZ39-F1
#
_cell.length_a   1.000
_cell.length_b   1.000
_cell.length_c   1.000
_cell.angle_alpha   90.00
_cell.angle_beta   90.00
_cell.angle_gamma   90.00
#
_symmetry.space_group_name_H-M   'P 1'
#
loop_
_entity.id
_entity.type
_entity.pdbx_description
1 polymer ?
#
loop_
_entity_poly.entity_id
_entity_poly.type
_entity_poly.pdbx_seq_one_letter_code
_entity_poly.pdbx_strand_id
1 'polypeptide(L)'
;AFLAAVCGCLYPPFIRLSCMVLRDPLYWSFAIWAIWAGMRAAQSRRMRDWMLSALLAAMAILMRREGIELAIVALAYLGVAWWFGPKRFVILRHYCYAAAAYTMVLLLVLWPISHMMAAAGSGWTVFPRTITRFLTTF
;
A
#
# COMPACT_ATOMS: atom_id res chain seq x y z
N ALA A 1 10.08 -19.17 -8.53
CA ALA A 1 8.72 -18.97 -7.95
C ALA A 1 8.40 -20.03 -6.90
N PHE A 2 8.34 -21.32 -7.25
CA PHE A 2 8.02 -22.41 -6.30
C PHE A 2 8.97 -22.48 -5.09
N LEU A 3 10.28 -22.32 -5.31
CA LEU A 3 11.26 -22.39 -4.24
C LEU A 3 11.12 -21.23 -3.22
N ALA A 4 10.77 -20.03 -3.70
CA ALA A 4 10.48 -18.88 -2.84
C ALA A 4 9.16 -19.04 -2.08
N ALA A 5 8.14 -19.67 -2.69
CA ALA A 5 6.89 -19.99 -2.03
C ALA A 5 7.10 -21.02 -0.90
N VAL A 6 7.89 -22.07 -1.15
CA VAL A 6 8.25 -23.07 -0.13
C VAL A 6 9.04 -22.42 1.01
N CYS A 7 10.03 -21.58 0.72
CA CYS A 7 10.76 -20.83 1.76
C CYS A 7 9.87 -19.87 2.56
N GLY A 8 8.89 -19.23 1.91
CA GLY A 8 7.92 -18.36 2.58
C GLY A 8 6.99 -19.13 3.52
N CYS A 9 6.48 -20.29 3.08
CA CYS A 9 5.62 -21.15 3.89
C CYS A 9 6.36 -21.79 5.08
N LEU A 10 7.66 -22.05 4.93
CA LEU A 10 8.50 -22.65 5.98
C LEU A 10 9.16 -21.61 6.89
N TYR A 11 8.96 -20.31 6.66
CA TYR A 11 9.60 -19.26 7.45
C TYR A 11 9.03 -19.25 8.88
N PRO A 12 9.82 -19.58 9.92
CA PRO A 12 9.30 -19.80 11.27
C PRO A 12 8.55 -18.61 11.88
N PRO A 13 8.94 -17.33 11.64
CA PRO A 13 8.17 -16.17 12.07
C PRO A 13 6.78 -16.07 11.43
N PHE A 14 6.64 -16.41 10.15
CA PHE A 14 5.36 -16.38 9.45
C PHE A 14 4.41 -17.44 10.01
N ILE A 15 4.92 -18.64 10.29
CA ILE A 15 4.15 -19.74 10.89
C ILE A 15 3.68 -19.34 12.30
N ARG A 16 4.57 -18.78 13.13
CA ARG A 16 4.22 -18.33 14.49
C ARG A 16 3.17 -17.21 14.50
N LEU A 17 3.31 -16.22 13.61
CA LEU A 17 2.36 -15.11 13.48
C LEU A 17 0.97 -15.61 13.01
N SER A 18 0.96 -16.58 12.08
CA SER A 18 -0.28 -17.14 11.52
C SER A 18 -1.10 -17.93 12.56
N CYS A 19 -0.45 -18.55 13.54
CA CYS A 19 -1.12 -19.37 14.56
C CYS A 19 -1.67 -18.57 15.74
N MET A 20 -1.24 -17.31 15.95
CA MET A 20 -1.61 -16.53 17.13
C MET A 20 -2.64 -15.43 16.87
N VAL A 21 -2.63 -14.80 15.69
CA VAL A 21 -3.52 -13.70 15.37
C VAL A 21 -3.90 -13.75 13.89
N LEU A 22 -5.18 -14.00 13.57
CA LEU A 22 -5.68 -14.11 12.18
C LEU A 22 -5.42 -12.84 11.34
N ARG A 23 -5.23 -11.70 12.00
CA ARG A 23 -4.95 -10.39 11.42
C ARG A 23 -3.61 -10.32 10.68
N ASP A 24 -2.57 -10.97 11.18
CA ASP A 24 -1.21 -10.92 10.62
C ASP A 24 -1.05 -11.65 9.28
N PRO A 25 -1.52 -12.90 9.10
CA PRO A 25 -1.42 -13.58 7.80
C PRO A 25 -2.26 -12.89 6.72
N LEU A 26 -3.40 -12.29 7.09
CA LEU A 26 -4.22 -11.48 6.19
C LEU A 26 -3.47 -10.22 5.73
N TYR A 27 -2.83 -9.50 6.66
CA TYR A 27 -1.99 -8.34 6.33
C TYR A 27 -0.92 -8.70 5.31
N TRP A 28 -0.15 -9.76 5.57
CA TRP A 28 0.93 -10.18 4.68
C TRP A 28 0.44 -10.66 3.31
N SER A 29 -0.71 -11.32 3.28
CA SER A 29 -1.35 -11.72 2.01
C SER A 29 -1.69 -10.49 1.17
N PHE A 30 -2.37 -9.50 1.75
CA PHE A 30 -2.70 -8.25 1.06
C PHE A 30 -1.45 -7.46 0.66
N ALA A 31 -0.43 -7.41 1.50
CA ALA A 31 0.83 -6.73 1.23
C ALA A 31 1.58 -7.35 0.04
N ILE A 32 1.75 -8.68 0.01
CA ILE A 32 2.43 -9.39 -1.07
C ILE A 32 1.67 -9.21 -2.39
N TRP A 33 0.34 -9.30 -2.36
CA TRP A 33 -0.50 -9.07 -3.53
C TRP A 33 -0.45 -7.62 -4.01
N ALA A 34 -0.42 -6.64 -3.10
CA ALA A 34 -0.27 -5.22 -3.45
C ALA A 34 1.05 -4.94 -4.16
N ILE A 35 2.15 -5.51 -3.65
CA ILE A 35 3.50 -5.42 -4.26
C ILE A 35 3.50 -6.08 -5.64
N TRP A 36 2.97 -7.30 -5.75
CA TRP A 36 2.90 -8.01 -7.03
C TRP A 36 2.09 -7.23 -8.07
N ALA A 37 0.94 -6.69 -7.68
CA ALA A 37 0.12 -5.85 -8.55
C ALA A 37 0.85 -4.56 -8.95
N GLY A 38 1.61 -3.94 -8.03
CA GLY A 38 2.42 -2.76 -8.30
C GLY A 38 3.56 -3.03 -9.28
N MET A 39 4.29 -4.16 -9.12
CA MET A 39 5.31 -4.60 -10.06
C MET A 39 4.73 -4.88 -11.44
N ARG A 40 3.56 -5.55 -11.49
CA ARG A 40 2.84 -5.81 -12.74
C ARG A 40 2.39 -4.52 -13.41
N ALA A 41 1.92 -3.55 -12.63
CA ALA A 41 1.51 -2.23 -13.12
C ALA A 41 2.68 -1.43 -13.69
N ALA A 42 3.87 -1.56 -13.09
CA ALA A 42 5.09 -0.94 -13.59
C ALA A 42 5.52 -1.52 -14.96
N GLN A 43 5.34 -2.82 -15.16
CA GLN A 43 5.64 -3.50 -16.43
C GLN A 43 4.57 -3.25 -17.51
N SER A 44 3.29 -3.38 -17.16
CA SER A 44 2.17 -3.30 -18.10
C SER A 44 1.78 -1.86 -18.47
N ARG A 45 2.13 -0.89 -17.61
CA ARG A 45 1.71 0.52 -17.66
C ARG A 45 0.18 0.70 -17.69
N ARG A 46 -0.58 -0.32 -17.30
CA ARG A 46 -2.05 -0.27 -17.27
C ARG A 46 -2.53 0.35 -15.97
N MET A 47 -3.44 1.32 -16.08
CA MET A 47 -4.09 1.95 -14.92
C MET A 47 -4.78 0.94 -13.99
N ARG A 48 -5.40 -0.10 -14.55
CA ARG A 48 -6.13 -1.11 -13.77
C ARG A 48 -5.24 -1.81 -12.74
N ASP A 49 -3.99 -2.08 -13.08
CA ASP A 49 -3.05 -2.78 -12.21
C ASP A 49 -2.59 -1.86 -11.05
N TRP A 50 -2.46 -0.55 -11.30
CA TRP A 50 -2.22 0.48 -10.28
C TRP A 50 -3.40 0.60 -9.31
N MET A 51 -4.64 0.59 -9.82
CA MET A 51 -5.84 0.63 -8.97
C MET A 51 -5.97 -0.62 -8.10
N LEU A 52 -5.64 -1.79 -8.65
CA LEU A 52 -5.67 -3.07 -7.92
C LEU A 52 -4.61 -3.10 -6.82
N SER A 53 -3.41 -2.59 -7.10
CA SER A 53 -2.35 -2.41 -6.08
C SER A 53 -2.81 -1.45 -4.97
N ALA A 54 -3.42 -0.31 -5.32
CA ALA A 54 -3.94 0.68 -4.36
C ALA A 54 -5.01 0.09 -3.44
N LEU A 55 -5.94 -0.68 -4.00
CA LEU A 55 -7.02 -1.33 -3.25
C LEU A 55 -6.45 -2.32 -2.22
N LEU A 56 -5.50 -3.16 -2.65
CA LEU A 56 -4.86 -4.15 -1.77
C LEU A 56 -3.98 -3.49 -0.70
N ALA A 57 -3.28 -2.41 -1.04
CA ALA A 57 -2.54 -1.60 -0.09
C ALA A 57 -3.47 -0.95 0.95
N ALA A 58 -4.64 -0.43 0.53
CA ALA A 58 -5.64 0.10 1.44
C ALA A 58 -6.14 -0.96 2.43
N MET A 59 -6.41 -2.19 1.95
CA MET A 59 -6.77 -3.31 2.81
C MET A 59 -5.64 -3.69 3.78
N ALA A 60 -4.38 -3.66 3.35
CA ALA A 60 -3.23 -3.90 4.23
C ALA A 60 -3.10 -2.82 5.33
N ILE A 61 -3.33 -1.54 5.02
CA ILE A 61 -3.31 -0.43 5.98
C ILE A 61 -4.41 -0.58 7.05
N LEU A 62 -5.60 -1.04 6.65
CA LEU A 62 -6.69 -1.35 7.59
C LEU A 62 -6.30 -2.46 8.55
N MET A 63 -5.56 -3.47 8.06
CA MET A 63 -5.08 -4.55 8.88
C MET A 63 -3.94 -4.13 9.80
N ARG A 64 -2.97 -3.29 9.41
CA ARG A 64 -1.86 -2.93 10.31
C ARG A 64 -1.32 -1.53 10.01
N ARG A 65 -0.91 -0.79 11.04
CA ARG A 65 -0.29 0.55 10.89
C ARG A 65 0.98 0.52 10.03
N GLU A 66 1.70 -0.60 10.04
CA GLU A 66 2.87 -0.86 9.19
C GLU A 66 2.52 -0.87 7.69
N GLY A 67 1.24 -1.04 7.33
CA GLY A 67 0.79 -0.95 5.94
C GLY A 67 0.99 0.43 5.31
N ILE A 68 1.17 1.49 6.11
CA ILE A 68 1.51 2.83 5.60
C ILE A 68 2.89 2.82 4.94
N GLU A 69 3.82 1.98 5.43
CA GLU A 69 5.15 1.83 4.85
C GLU A 69 5.07 1.33 3.41
N LEU A 70 4.11 0.43 3.10
CA LEU A 70 3.87 -0.05 1.73
C LEU A 70 3.45 1.08 0.79
N ALA A 71 2.61 2.02 1.26
CA ALA A 71 2.21 3.18 0.47
C ALA A 71 3.39 4.14 0.22
N ILE A 72 4.25 4.34 1.22
CA ILE A 72 5.47 5.14 1.10
C ILE A 72 6.43 4.49 0.10
N VAL A 73 6.65 3.18 0.20
CA VAL A 73 7.52 2.43 -0.72
C VAL A 73 6.97 2.46 -2.16
N ALA A 74 5.66 2.31 -2.34
CA ALA A 74 5.03 2.40 -3.66
C ALA A 74 5.21 3.79 -4.31
N LEU A 75 5.02 4.87 -3.53
CA LEU A 75 5.23 6.24 -3.98
C LEU A 75 6.72 6.55 -4.25
N ALA A 76 7.62 6.07 -3.40
CA ALA A 76 9.06 6.20 -3.60
C ALA A 76 9.52 5.49 -4.89
N TYR A 77 8.99 4.28 -5.15
CA TYR A 77 9.27 3.54 -6.37
C TYR A 77 8.80 4.29 -7.63
N LEU A 78 7.61 4.88 -7.60
CA LEU A 78 7.10 5.76 -8.66
C LEU A 78 8.03 6.96 -8.91
N GLY A 79 8.54 7.58 -7.84
CA GLY A 79 9.49 8.69 -7.91
C GLY A 79 10.86 8.31 -8.48
N VAL A 80 11.40 7.15 -8.10
CA VAL A 80 12.67 6.62 -8.64
C VAL A 80 12.51 6.22 -10.11
N ALA A 81 11.42 5.54 -10.47
CA ALA A 81 11.12 5.16 -11.85
C ALA A 81 10.96 6.39 -12.77
N TRP A 82 10.55 7.53 -12.22
CA TRP A 82 10.49 8.82 -12.93
C TRP A 82 11.89 9.39 -13.21
N TRP A 83 12.82 9.33 -12.25
CA TRP A 83 14.15 9.96 -12.36
C TRP A 83 15.03 9.32 -13.45
N PHE A 84 14.93 8.01 -13.64
CA PHE A 84 15.81 7.24 -14.55
C PHE A 84 15.19 6.92 -15.93
N GLY A 85 13.97 7.41 -16.23
CA GLY A 85 13.25 7.05 -17.46
C GLY A 85 13.69 7.84 -18.72
N PRO A 86 13.93 7.18 -19.88
CA PRO A 86 14.45 7.82 -21.10
C PRO A 86 13.44 8.71 -21.87
N LYS A 87 12.17 8.80 -21.43
CA LYS A 87 11.13 9.64 -22.06
C LYS A 87 10.31 10.40 -21.02
N ARG A 88 10.92 11.43 -20.42
CA ARG A 88 10.43 12.11 -19.21
C ARG A 88 8.99 12.62 -19.28
N PHE A 89 8.54 13.27 -20.35
CA PHE A 89 7.24 13.98 -20.37
C PHE A 89 5.99 13.09 -20.61
N VAL A 90 6.03 12.14 -21.56
CA VAL A 90 4.88 11.27 -21.85
C VAL A 90 4.66 10.24 -20.74
N ILE A 91 5.76 9.79 -20.13
CA ILE A 91 5.77 8.85 -19.01
C ILE A 91 5.34 9.56 -17.72
N LEU A 92 5.74 10.83 -17.51
CA LEU A 92 5.30 11.65 -16.38
C LEU A 92 3.77 11.76 -16.32
N ARG A 93 3.11 12.05 -17.45
CA ARG A 93 1.64 12.17 -17.47
C ARG A 93 0.96 10.88 -16.99
N HIS A 94 1.45 9.71 -17.43
CA HIS A 94 0.89 8.42 -17.01
C HIS A 94 1.16 8.13 -15.53
N TYR A 95 2.34 8.47 -15.02
CA TYR A 95 2.65 8.29 -13.60
C TYR A 95 1.90 9.27 -12.70
N CYS A 96 1.69 10.53 -13.12
CA CYS A 96 0.85 11.47 -12.39
C CYS A 96 -0.60 10.99 -12.34
N TYR A 97 -1.15 10.49 -13.45
CA TYR A 97 -2.49 9.92 -13.43
C TYR A 97 -2.58 8.63 -12.62
N ALA A 98 -1.56 7.78 -12.65
CA ALA A 98 -1.50 6.57 -11.82
C ALA A 98 -1.38 6.92 -10.33
N ALA A 99 -0.56 7.91 -9.97
CA ALA A 99 -0.42 8.40 -8.61
C ALA A 99 -1.73 9.03 -8.10
N ALA A 100 -2.38 9.85 -8.92
CA ALA A 100 -3.69 10.43 -8.59
C ALA A 100 -4.78 9.36 -8.44
N ALA A 101 -4.81 8.36 -9.32
CA ALA A 101 -5.74 7.23 -9.18
C ALA A 101 -5.45 6.40 -7.93
N TYR A 102 -4.17 6.16 -7.62
CA TYR A 102 -3.72 5.42 -6.43
C TYR A 102 -4.13 6.15 -5.14
N THR A 103 -3.87 7.46 -5.05
CA THR A 103 -4.27 8.26 -3.88
C THR A 103 -5.77 8.37 -3.75
N MET A 104 -6.51 8.54 -4.85
CA MET A 104 -7.98 8.57 -4.84
C MET A 104 -8.57 7.25 -4.32
N VAL A 105 -8.10 6.10 -4.78
CA VAL A 105 -8.59 4.79 -4.31
C VAL A 105 -8.29 4.59 -2.82
N LEU A 106 -7.10 4.98 -2.36
CA LEU A 106 -6.74 4.94 -0.95
C LEU A 106 -7.67 5.83 -0.11
N LEU A 107 -7.90 7.08 -0.52
CA LEU A 107 -8.77 8.00 0.18
C LEU A 107 -10.21 7.51 0.20
N LEU A 108 -10.74 7.03 -0.93
CA LEU A 108 -12.12 6.56 -1.04
C LEU A 108 -12.40 5.38 -0.09
N VAL A 109 -11.42 4.52 0.14
CA VAL A 109 -11.54 3.40 1.08
C VAL A 109 -11.31 3.85 2.53
N LEU A 110 -10.24 4.60 2.79
CA LEU A 110 -9.80 4.90 4.16
C LEU A 110 -10.60 6.04 4.81
N TRP A 111 -11.10 6.99 4.02
CA TRP A 111 -11.85 8.16 4.47
C TRP A 111 -13.17 7.80 5.19
N PRO A 112 -14.11 7.05 4.58
CA PRO A 112 -15.37 6.69 5.26
C PRO A 112 -15.12 5.85 6.51
N ILE A 113 -14.12 4.96 6.47
CA ILE A 113 -13.75 4.12 7.61
C ILE A 113 -13.22 4.97 8.76
N SER A 114 -12.45 6.02 8.47
CA SER A 114 -11.97 6.96 9.49
C SER A 114 -13.12 7.68 10.20
N HIS A 115 -14.17 8.07 9.47
CA HIS A 115 -15.35 8.70 10.05
C HIS A 115 -16.18 7.72 10.90
N MET A 116 -16.36 6.48 10.43
CA MET A 116 -17.03 5.44 11.20
C MET A 116 -16.28 5.10 12.49
N MET A 117 -14.96 4.99 12.43
CA MET A 117 -14.10 4.76 13.60
C MET A 117 -14.15 5.92 14.60
N ALA A 118 -14.12 7.16 14.11
CA ALA A 118 -14.22 8.35 14.96
C ALA A 118 -15.58 8.44 15.67
N ALA A 119 -16.67 8.10 14.97
CA ALA A 119 -18.01 8.03 15.56
C ALA A 119 -18.13 6.94 16.64
N ALA A 120 -17.36 5.86 16.52
CA ALA A 120 -17.28 4.79 17.51
C ALA A 120 -16.34 5.09 18.69
N GLY A 121 -15.78 6.30 18.79
CA GLY A 121 -14.84 6.70 19.85
C GLY A 121 -13.43 6.11 19.70
N SER A 122 -13.12 5.49 18.56
CA SER A 122 -11.79 4.93 18.28
C SER A 122 -10.80 6.04 17.93
N GLY A 123 -9.61 6.02 18.55
CA GLY A 123 -8.49 6.90 18.23
C GLY A 123 -7.73 6.54 16.94
N TRP A 124 -8.25 5.60 16.15
CA TRP A 124 -7.64 5.17 14.90
C TRP A 124 -7.80 6.25 13.82
N THR A 125 -6.68 6.69 13.24
CA THR A 125 -6.63 7.71 12.19
C THR A 125 -5.76 7.21 11.05
N VAL A 126 -6.19 7.51 9.81
CA VAL A 126 -5.51 7.13 8.56
C VAL A 126 -4.08 7.69 8.51
N PHE A 127 -3.95 8.93 8.95
CA PHE A 127 -2.65 9.54 9.21
C PHE A 127 -2.35 9.40 10.70
N PRO A 128 -1.22 8.79 11.09
CA PRO A 128 -0.84 8.76 12.49
C PRO A 128 -0.71 10.21 12.98
N ARG A 129 -1.25 10.50 14.18
CA ARG A 129 -1.23 11.84 14.80
C ARG A 129 0.17 12.46 14.86
N THR A 130 1.21 11.63 14.81
CA THR A 130 2.61 12.04 14.74
C THR A 130 2.93 12.78 13.43
N ILE A 131 2.43 12.30 12.28
CA ILE A 131 2.65 12.94 10.97
C ILE A 131 1.80 14.20 10.84
N THR A 132 0.56 14.19 11.32
CA THR A 132 -0.27 15.41 11.30
C THR A 132 0.32 16.49 12.21
N ARG A 133 0.82 16.12 13.41
CA ARG A 133 1.56 17.07 14.25
C ARG A 133 2.80 17.58 13.54
N PHE A 134 3.59 16.71 12.93
CA PHE A 134 4.78 17.14 12.19
C PHE A 134 4.43 18.17 11.10
N LEU A 135 3.33 17.98 10.38
CA LEU A 135 2.88 18.89 9.32
C LEU A 135 2.25 20.18 9.83
N THR A 136 1.63 20.20 11.02
CA THR A 136 0.98 21.41 11.59
C THR A 136 1.91 22.23 12.48
N THR A 137 3.13 21.74 12.78
CA THR A 137 4.11 22.46 13.61
C THR A 137 5.19 23.17 12.76
N PHE A 138 5.09 23.09 11.43
CA PHE A 138 5.77 23.97 10.47
C PHE A 138 4.78 25.00 9.95
#